data_AF-A0A5J4Q3V4-F1
#
_entry.id   AF-A0A5J4Q3V4-F1
#
_cell.length_a   1.000
_cell.length_b   1.000
_cell.length_c   1.000
_cell.angle_alpha   90.00
_cell.angle_beta   90.00
_cell.angle_gamma   90.00
#
_symmetry.space_group_name_H-M   'P 1'
#
loop_
_entity.id
_entity.type
_entity.pdbx_description
1 polymer ?
#
loop_
_entity_poly.entity_id
_entity_poly.type
_entity_poly.pdbx_seq_one_letter_code
_entity_poly.pdbx_strand_id
1 'polypeptide(L)' 'ILDITHSLQQPNQTSGITGGMPHLIETIAKAGIAVGVDGIFIETHENPAIAKSDGANMLRLDLLEGLLSKLVRIREAVR' A
#
# COMPACT_ATOMS: atom_id res chain seq x y z
N ILE A 1 -10.23 -2.80 -9.01
CA ILE A 1 -9.46 -1.96 -8.05
C ILE A 1 -8.71 -2.90 -7.11
N LEU A 2 -7.43 -2.65 -6.82
CA LEU A 2 -6.64 -3.39 -5.84
C LEU A 2 -6.41 -2.56 -4.58
N ASP A 3 -6.87 -3.04 -3.43
CA ASP A 3 -6.54 -2.47 -2.11
C ASP A 3 -5.17 -2.95 -1.66
N ILE A 4 -4.16 -2.10 -1.75
CA ILE A 4 -2.78 -2.46 -1.50
C ILE A 4 -2.50 -2.59 0.00
N THR A 5 -3.07 -1.69 0.82
CA THR A 5 -2.77 -1.63 2.25
C THR A 5 -3.41 -2.78 3.01
N HIS A 6 -4.69 -3.09 2.76
CA HIS A 6 -5.36 -4.20 3.44
C HIS A 6 -4.95 -5.57 2.90
N SER A 7 -4.50 -5.68 1.65
CA SER A 7 -3.93 -6.93 1.13
C SER A 7 -2.65 -7.37 1.86
N LEU A 8 -2.01 -6.46 2.59
CA LEU A 8 -0.78 -6.70 3.35
C LEU A 8 -1.00 -6.81 4.86
N GLN A 9 -2.27 -6.76 5.29
CA GLN A 9 -2.65 -6.86 6.69
C GLN A 9 -2.39 -8.28 7.22
N GLN A 10 -1.88 -8.35 8.44
CA GLN A 10 -1.70 -9.59 9.17
C GLN A 10 -2.73 -9.64 10.32
N PRO A 11 -3.91 -10.25 10.08
CA PRO A 11 -4.96 -10.35 11.09
C PRO A 11 -4.55 -11.29 12.24
N ASN A 12 -5.28 -11.21 13.35
CA ASN A 12 -5.19 -12.14 14.49
C ASN A 12 -3.84 -12.13 15.25
N GLN A 13 -3.22 -10.96 15.42
CA GLN A 13 -2.04 -10.81 16.28
C GLN A 13 -2.42 -10.95 17.76
N THR A 14 -1.54 -11.57 18.54
CA THR A 14 -1.74 -11.88 19.97
C THR A 14 -1.88 -10.64 20.86
N SER A 15 -1.44 -9.47 20.39
CA SER A 15 -1.49 -8.19 21.13
C SER A 15 -2.80 -7.41 20.94
N GLY A 16 -3.74 -7.90 20.11
CA GLY A 16 -4.99 -7.21 19.80
C GLY A 16 -4.87 -6.04 18.82
N ILE A 17 -3.67 -5.72 18.34
CA ILE A 17 -3.40 -4.73 17.29
C ILE A 17 -3.12 -5.48 15.98
N THR A 18 -3.81 -5.12 14.90
CA THR A 18 -3.56 -5.70 13.57
C THR A 18 -2.13 -5.36 13.10
N GLY A 19 -1.40 -6.38 12.66
CA GLY A 19 -0.07 -6.19 12.06
C GLY A 19 -0.19 -5.90 10.57
N GLY A 20 0.93 -5.60 9.93
CA GLY A 20 0.99 -5.34 8.49
C GLY A 20 2.41 -5.43 7.93
N MET A 21 2.52 -5.53 6.61
CA MET A 21 3.79 -5.52 5.89
C MET A 21 3.92 -4.30 4.98
N PRO A 22 3.98 -3.07 5.51
CA PRO A 22 3.92 -1.84 4.71
C PRO A 22 5.14 -1.68 3.79
N HIS A 23 6.26 -2.33 4.11
CA HIS A 23 7.44 -2.40 3.25
C HIS A 23 7.20 -3.15 1.91
N LEU A 24 6.11 -3.92 1.79
CA LEU A 24 5.72 -4.62 0.56
C LEU A 24 4.70 -3.84 -0.29
N ILE A 25 4.25 -2.65 0.16
CA ILE A 25 3.27 -1.82 -0.57
C ILE A 25 3.72 -1.57 -2.01
N GLU A 26 4.97 -1.12 -2.21
CA GLU A 26 5.49 -0.86 -3.55
C GLU A 26 5.51 -2.14 -4.41
N THR A 27 5.85 -3.29 -3.82
CA THR A 27 5.90 -4.58 -4.53
C THR A 27 4.52 -4.99 -5.03
N ILE A 28 3.51 -4.97 -4.15
CA ILE A 28 2.13 -5.35 -4.52
C ILE A 28 1.51 -4.34 -5.47
N ALA A 29 1.76 -3.05 -5.28
CA ALA A 29 1.29 -2.02 -6.19
C ALA A 29 1.83 -2.23 -7.61
N LYS A 30 3.13 -2.49 -7.76
CA LYS A 30 3.76 -2.79 -9.05
C LYS A 30 3.16 -4.04 -9.69
N ALA A 31 2.96 -5.10 -8.92
CA ALA A 31 2.35 -6.34 -9.41
C ALA A 31 0.93 -6.10 -9.92
N GLY A 32 0.09 -5.37 -9.17
CA GLY A 32 -1.26 -5.02 -9.58
C GLY A 32 -1.30 -4.27 -10.90
N ILE A 33 -0.47 -3.23 -11.03
CA ILE A 33 -0.39 -2.45 -12.28
C ILE A 33 0.09 -3.32 -13.45
N ALA A 34 1.11 -4.16 -13.25
CA ALA A 34 1.63 -5.04 -14.29
C ALA A 34 0.62 -6.10 -14.77
N VAL A 35 -0.23 -6.62 -13.86
CA VAL A 35 -1.33 -7.55 -14.19
C VAL A 35 -2.49 -6.83 -14.90
N GLY A 36 -2.59 -5.51 -14.75
CA GLY A 36 -3.56 -4.70 -15.50
C GLY A 36 -4.78 -4.25 -14.70
N VAL A 37 -4.68 -4.11 -13.36
CA VAL A 37 -5.80 -3.55 -12.57
C VAL A 37 -6.24 -2.18 -13.08
N ASP A 38 -7.54 -1.87 -13.00
CA ASP A 38 -8.09 -0.58 -13.45
C ASP A 38 -7.79 0.59 -12.51
N GLY A 39 -7.37 0.28 -11.27
CA GLY A 39 -7.04 1.28 -10.27
C GLY A 39 -6.59 0.63 -8.96
N ILE A 40 -6.09 1.48 -8.07
CA ILE A 40 -5.52 1.09 -6.78
C ILE A 40 -6.20 1.87 -5.66
N PHE A 41 -6.22 1.28 -4.48
CA PHE A 41 -6.58 1.91 -3.22
C PHE A 41 -5.39 1.81 -2.26
N ILE A 42 -5.10 2.91 -1.57
CA ILE A 42 -3.96 3.00 -0.64
C ILE A 42 -4.32 3.95 0.51
N GLU A 43 -4.11 3.49 1.74
CA GLU A 43 -4.19 4.35 2.92
C GLU A 43 -2.82 4.96 3.26
N THR A 44 -2.84 6.22 3.72
CA THR A 44 -1.61 6.96 4.04
C THR A 44 -1.76 7.75 5.33
N HIS A 45 -0.64 8.02 6.00
CA HIS A 45 -0.59 8.90 7.17
C HIS A 45 0.79 9.58 7.26
N GLU A 46 0.88 10.80 7.80
CA GLU A 46 2.16 11.51 7.98
C GLU A 46 3.09 10.74 8.93
N ASN A 47 2.51 10.18 9.99
CA ASN A 47 3.19 9.30 10.94
C ASN A 47 2.33 8.06 11.28
N PRO A 48 2.45 6.94 10.52
CA PRO A 48 1.61 5.76 10.72
C PRO A 48 1.65 5.19 12.16
N ALA A 49 2.74 5.41 12.91
CA ALA A 49 2.88 4.92 14.28
C ALA A 49 1.89 5.54 15.28
N ILE A 50 1.28 6.70 14.95
CA ILE A 50 0.27 7.37 15.78
C ILE A 50 -1.13 7.35 15.14
N ALA A 51 -1.31 6.62 14.04
CA ALA A 51 -2.61 6.47 13.41
C ALA A 51 -3.58 5.77 14.35
N LYS A 52 -4.83 6.24 14.40
CA LYS A 52 -5.87 5.70 15.31
C LYS A 52 -6.41 4.34 14.89
N SER A 53 -6.22 3.98 13.63
CA SER A 53 -6.57 2.68 13.04
C SER A 53 -5.54 2.35 11.98
N ASP A 54 -5.27 1.05 11.78
CA ASP A 54 -4.53 0.49 10.65
C ASP A 54 -3.14 1.09 10.35
N GLY A 55 -2.53 1.77 11.33
CA GLY A 55 -1.22 2.38 11.19
C GLY A 55 -0.12 1.40 10.77
N ALA A 56 -0.25 0.11 11.12
CA ALA A 56 0.66 -0.93 10.69
C ALA A 56 0.58 -1.25 9.19
N ASN A 57 -0.49 -0.86 8.50
CA ASN A 57 -0.72 -1.10 7.07
C ASN A 57 -0.43 0.13 6.20
N MET A 58 -0.45 1.34 6.76
CA MET A 58 -0.41 2.58 6.00
C MET A 58 0.96 2.90 5.41
N LEU A 59 0.97 3.51 4.22
CA LEU A 59 2.15 4.15 3.65
C LEU A 59 2.39 5.51 4.34
N ARG A 60 3.66 5.87 4.58
CA ARG A 60 3.96 7.26 4.96
C ARG A 60 3.59 8.22 3.82
N LEU A 61 2.89 9.31 4.14
CA LEU A 61 2.36 10.24 3.14
C LEU A 61 3.45 10.81 2.21
N ASP A 62 4.65 11.09 2.74
CA ASP A 62 5.78 11.65 1.98
C ASP A 62 6.35 10.68 0.91
N LEU A 63 5.99 9.40 0.96
CA LEU A 63 6.39 8.40 -0.03
C LEU A 63 5.39 8.24 -1.17
N LEU A 64 4.18 8.80 -1.04
CA LEU A 64 3.07 8.56 -1.96
C LEU A 64 3.37 9.03 -3.38
N GLU A 65 3.86 10.27 -3.55
CA GLU A 65 4.15 10.84 -4.87
C GLU A 65 5.21 10.02 -5.63
N GLY A 66 6.27 9.61 -4.94
CA GLY A 66 7.32 8.76 -5.49
C GLY A 66 6.81 7.39 -5.91
N LEU A 67 5.91 6.79 -5.13
CA LEU A 67 5.25 5.54 -5.49
C LEU A 67 4.38 5.72 -6.74
N LEU A 68 3.46 6.69 -6.76
CA LEU A 68 2.55 6.92 -7.89
C LEU A 68 3.30 7.20 -9.19
N SER A 69 4.38 7.99 -9.14
CA SER A 69 5.25 8.25 -10.30
C SER A 69 5.83 6.97 -10.90
N LYS A 70 6.27 6.02 -10.06
CA LYS A 70 6.76 4.71 -10.54
C LYS A 70 5.62 3.88 -11.14
N LEU A 71 4.44 3.88 -10.52
CA LEU A 71 3.30 3.09 -10.97
C LEU A 71 2.76 3.57 -12.32
N VAL A 72 2.67 4.89 -12.54
CA VAL A 72 2.30 5.46 -13.85
C VAL A 72 3.28 5.02 -14.94
N ARG A 73 4.59 5.10 -14.69
CA ARG A 73 5.61 4.63 -15.64
C ARG A 73 5.46 3.16 -15.99
N ILE A 74 5.12 2.31 -15.02
CA ILE A 74 4.88 0.88 -15.30
C ILE A 74 3.61 0.72 -16.14
N ARG A 75 2.53 1.43 -15.82
CA ARG A 75 1.27 1.38 -16.59
C ARG A 75 1.48 1.79 -18.05
N GLU A 76 2.32 2.78 -18.29
CA GLU A 76 2.69 3.22 -19.64
C GLU A 76 3.52 2.17 -20.39
N ALA A 77 4.44 1.48 -19.70
CA ALA A 77 5.32 0.48 -20.32
C ALA A 77 4.64 -0.86 -20.64
N VAL A 78 3.59 -1.23 -19.91
CA VAL A 78 2.83 -2.48 -20.13
C VAL A 78 1.61 -2.32 -21.02
N ARG A 79 1.37 -1.11 -21.55
CA ARG A 79 0.28 -0.79 -22.45
C ARG A 79 0.68 -0.89 -23.93
#